data_AF-A0A6G9AUK2-F1
#
_entry.id   AF-A0A6G9AUK2-F1
#
_cell.length_a   1.000
_cell.length_b   1.000
_cell.length_c   1.000
_cell.angle_alpha   90.00
_cell.angle_beta   90.00
_cell.angle_gamma   90.00
#
_symmetry.space_group_name_H-M   'P 1'
#
loop_
_entity.id
_entity.type
_entity.pdbx_description
1 polymer ?
#
loop_
_entity_poly.entity_id
_entity_poly.type
_entity_poly.pdbx_seq_one_letter_code
_entity_poly.pdbx_strand_id
1 'polypeptide(L)'
;MLNRLLHYLRNFYVASGLSLLAWMTFFDANDLPMQIRNWWKLRELEGEATFYQTQIQKVQTERREVLGNDRLREKYAREKYLMKKPTEDIFVIVDEKNEPIEK
;
A
#
# COMPACT_ATOMS: atom_id res chain seq x y z
N MET A 1 -0.42 1.12 49.12
CA MET A 1 -1.32 0.72 48.01
C MET A 1 -1.17 -0.77 47.70
N LEU A 2 0.07 -1.26 47.51
CA LEU A 2 0.39 -2.66 47.21
C LEU A 2 -0.18 -3.70 48.22
N ASN A 3 -0.12 -3.40 49.53
CA ASN A 3 -0.64 -4.30 50.56
C ASN A 3 -2.16 -4.51 50.52
N ARG A 4 -2.94 -3.56 49.98
CA ARG A 4 -4.39 -3.74 49.80
C ARG A 4 -4.68 -4.65 48.61
N LEU A 5 -3.90 -4.51 47.54
CA LEU A 5 -3.97 -5.37 46.36
C LEU A 5 -3.68 -6.84 46.72
N LEU A 6 -2.62 -7.06 47.49
CA LEU A 6 -2.25 -8.38 48.04
C LEU A 6 -3.34 -8.97 48.95
N HIS A 7 -4.09 -8.14 49.66
CA HIS A 7 -5.19 -8.60 50.52
C HIS A 7 -6.39 -9.12 49.71
N TYR A 8 -6.74 -8.46 48.61
CA TYR A 8 -7.78 -8.93 47.68
C TYR A 8 -7.37 -10.21 46.94
N LEU A 9 -6.09 -10.33 46.58
CA LEU A 9 -5.51 -11.53 45.96
C LEU A 9 -5.42 -12.74 46.90
N ARG A 10 -5.65 -12.59 48.21
CA ARG A 10 -5.66 -13.70 49.17
C ARG A 10 -6.94 -14.53 49.10
N ASN A 11 -8.01 -14.00 48.49
CA ASN A 11 -9.24 -14.75 48.27
C ASN A 11 -9.03 -15.74 47.12
N PHE A 12 -9.19 -17.03 47.40
CA PHE A 12 -9.01 -18.12 46.44
C PHE A 12 -9.78 -17.88 45.14
N TYR A 13 -11.04 -17.44 45.22
CA TYR A 13 -11.88 -17.19 44.04
C TYR A 13 -11.37 -16.03 43.17
N VAL A 14 -10.80 -14.99 43.80
CA VAL A 14 -10.24 -13.83 43.10
C VAL A 14 -8.90 -14.21 42.47
N ALA A 15 -8.05 -14.93 43.19
CA ALA A 15 -6.78 -15.42 42.69
C ALA A 15 -6.97 -16.40 41.52
N SER A 16 -7.90 -17.34 41.63
CA SER A 16 -8.21 -18.31 40.57
C SER A 16 -8.84 -17.62 39.37
N GLY A 17 -9.77 -16.68 39.58
CA GLY A 17 -10.40 -15.92 38.51
C GLY A 17 -9.40 -15.05 37.74
N LEU A 18 -8.51 -14.34 38.43
CA LEU A 18 -7.46 -13.55 37.79
C LEU A 18 -6.43 -14.42 37.09
N SER A 19 -6.07 -15.58 37.65
CA SER A 19 -5.18 -16.53 37.00
C SER A 19 -5.79 -17.12 35.73
N LEU A 20 -7.10 -17.42 35.76
CA LEU A 20 -7.83 -17.90 34.58
C LEU A 20 -7.96 -16.82 33.52
N LEU A 21 -8.28 -15.57 33.91
CA LEU A 21 -8.31 -14.43 32.98
C LEU A 21 -6.94 -14.17 32.36
N ALA A 22 -5.87 -14.19 33.16
CA ALA A 22 -4.51 -14.10 32.65
C ALA A 22 -4.20 -15.27 31.69
N TRP A 23 -4.61 -16.49 32.03
CA TRP A 23 -4.45 -17.66 31.17
C TRP A 23 -5.15 -17.49 29.82
N MET A 24 -6.42 -17.08 29.82
CA MET A 24 -7.18 -16.81 28.59
C MET A 24 -6.62 -15.65 27.77
N THR A 25 -5.85 -14.73 28.38
CA THR A 25 -5.29 -13.56 27.69
C THR A 25 -3.92 -13.84 27.07
N PHE A 26 -3.12 -14.74 27.67
CA PHE A 26 -1.71 -14.97 27.30
C PHE A 26 -1.38 -16.36 26.78
N PHE A 27 -2.23 -17.36 27.04
CA PHE A 27 -1.97 -18.76 26.67
C PHE A 27 -3.05 -19.36 25.75
N ASP A 28 -4.15 -18.64 25.52
CA ASP A 28 -5.21 -19.06 24.60
C ASP A 28 -4.92 -18.55 23.18
N ALA A 29 -5.39 -19.27 22.15
CA ALA A 29 -5.07 -19.02 20.73
C ALA A 29 -5.52 -17.63 20.20
N ASN A 30 -6.24 -16.85 21.01
CA ASN A 30 -6.64 -15.47 20.79
C ASN A 30 -5.64 -14.46 21.41
N ASP A 31 -4.35 -14.75 21.35
CA ASP A 31 -3.29 -13.84 21.79
C ASP A 31 -3.48 -12.43 21.18
N LEU A 32 -3.61 -11.42 22.05
CA LEU A 32 -3.70 -10.01 21.64
C LEU A 32 -2.56 -9.58 20.68
N PRO A 33 -1.30 -10.01 20.88
CA PRO A 33 -0.22 -9.74 19.93
C PRO A 33 -0.50 -10.30 18.52
N MET A 34 -1.11 -11.47 18.43
CA MET A 34 -1.47 -12.12 17.16
C MET A 34 -2.54 -11.33 16.43
N GLN A 35 -3.58 -10.87 17.15
CA GLN A 35 -4.64 -10.03 16.58
C GLN A 35 -4.10 -8.71 16.04
N ILE A 36 -3.21 -8.04 16.80
CA ILE A 36 -2.55 -6.82 16.34
C ILE A 36 -1.75 -7.13 15.07
N ARG A 37 -0.88 -8.13 15.08
CA ARG A 37 -0.09 -8.49 13.89
C ARG A 37 -0.96 -8.77 12.66
N ASN A 38 -2.06 -9.49 12.85
CA ASN A 38 -3.00 -9.80 11.76
C ASN A 38 -3.68 -8.53 11.23
N TRP A 39 -4.06 -7.59 12.09
CA TRP A 39 -4.65 -6.33 11.67
C TRP A 39 -3.67 -5.46 10.86
N TRP A 40 -2.40 -5.42 11.28
CA TRP A 40 -1.35 -4.73 10.51
C TRP A 40 -1.14 -5.41 9.15
N LYS A 41 -1.09 -6.75 9.13
CA LYS A 41 -0.93 -7.51 7.89
C LYS A 41 -2.12 -7.33 6.95
N LEU A 42 -3.34 -7.26 7.49
CA LEU A 42 -4.54 -6.99 6.71
C LEU A 42 -4.45 -5.62 6.03
N ARG A 43 -4.09 -4.56 6.78
CA ARG A 43 -3.92 -3.22 6.22
C ARG A 43 -2.83 -3.15 5.14
N GLU A 44 -1.72 -3.86 5.34
CA GLU A 44 -0.66 -3.97 4.35
C GLU A 44 -1.18 -4.61 3.04
N LEU A 45 -1.88 -5.74 3.15
CA LEU A 45 -2.46 -6.44 2.00
C LEU A 45 -3.54 -5.62 1.27
N GLU A 46 -4.37 -4.88 2.00
CA GLU A 46 -5.33 -3.94 1.40
C GLU A 46 -4.62 -2.81 0.65
N GLY A 47 -3.52 -2.28 1.20
CA GLY A 47 -2.67 -1.30 0.54
C GLY A 47 -2.04 -1.85 -0.74
N GLU A 48 -1.52 -3.07 -0.70
CA GLU A 48 -0.99 -3.75 -1.89
C GLU A 48 -2.08 -3.98 -2.94
N ALA A 49 -3.24 -4.49 -2.55
CA ALA A 49 -4.35 -4.76 -3.46
C ALA A 49 -4.81 -3.48 -4.19
N THR A 50 -4.98 -2.39 -3.45
CA THR A 50 -5.37 -1.08 -4.02
C THR A 50 -4.29 -0.53 -4.95
N PHE A 51 -3.01 -0.66 -4.59
CA PHE A 51 -1.90 -0.29 -5.45
C PHE A 51 -1.90 -1.07 -6.77
N TYR A 52 -1.97 -2.41 -6.71
CA TYR A 52 -1.94 -3.24 -7.91
C TYR A 52 -3.16 -3.02 -8.79
N GLN A 53 -4.34 -2.83 -8.20
CA GLN A 53 -5.54 -2.52 -8.97
C GLN A 53 -5.41 -1.21 -9.74
N THR A 54 -4.78 -0.20 -9.14
CA THR A 54 -4.47 1.08 -9.79
C THR A 54 -3.44 0.90 -10.91
N GLN A 55 -2.37 0.14 -10.68
CA GLN A 55 -1.36 -0.14 -11.71
C GLN A 55 -1.94 -0.92 -12.89
N ILE A 56 -2.82 -1.89 -12.64
CA ILE A 56 -3.51 -2.64 -13.70
C ILE A 56 -4.34 -1.68 -14.58
N GLN A 57 -5.09 -0.77 -13.99
CA GLN A 57 -5.86 0.23 -14.76
C GLN A 57 -4.95 1.12 -15.60
N LYS A 58 -3.82 1.57 -15.03
CA LYS A 58 -2.84 2.37 -15.76
C LYS A 58 -2.26 1.62 -16.95
N VAL A 59 -1.79 0.39 -16.73
CA VAL A 59 -1.21 -0.47 -17.78
C VAL A 59 -2.25 -0.81 -18.86
N GLN A 60 -3.51 -1.03 -18.50
CA GLN A 60 -4.56 -1.25 -19.49
C GLN A 60 -4.83 -0.01 -20.36
N THR A 61 -4.73 1.18 -19.81
CA THR A 61 -4.84 2.43 -20.57
C THR A 61 -3.65 2.62 -21.50
N GLU A 62 -2.42 2.48 -20.99
CA GLU A 62 -1.20 2.53 -21.80
C GLU A 62 -1.23 1.48 -22.92
N ARG A 63 -1.67 0.25 -22.62
CA ARG A 63 -1.83 -0.81 -23.62
C ARG A 63 -2.81 -0.42 -24.72
N ARG A 64 -3.93 0.24 -24.39
CA ARG A 64 -4.89 0.72 -25.40
C ARG A 64 -4.30 1.83 -26.27
N GLU A 65 -3.49 2.70 -25.70
CA GLU A 65 -2.79 3.74 -26.45
C GLU A 65 -1.74 3.14 -27.40
N VAL A 66 -1.02 2.11 -26.96
CA VAL A 66 0.05 1.46 -27.74
C VAL A 66 -0.46 0.41 -28.74
N LEU A 67 -1.53 -0.32 -28.44
CA LEU A 67 -2.01 -1.43 -29.30
C LEU A 67 -3.36 -1.16 -29.97
N GLY A 68 -4.04 -0.07 -29.64
CA GLY A 68 -5.40 0.20 -30.09
C GLY A 68 -5.49 0.56 -31.56
N ASN A 69 -5.13 1.81 -31.90
CA ASN A 69 -5.26 2.36 -33.25
C ASN A 69 -3.97 3.06 -33.67
N ASP A 70 -3.65 3.05 -34.95
CA ASP A 70 -2.46 3.68 -35.55
C ASP A 70 -2.27 5.13 -35.10
N ARG A 71 -3.37 5.90 -34.99
CA ARG A 71 -3.33 7.28 -34.48
C ARG A 71 -2.89 7.37 -33.02
N LEU A 72 -3.34 6.44 -32.17
CA LEU A 72 -2.96 6.40 -30.76
C LEU A 72 -1.51 5.94 -30.60
N ARG A 73 -1.06 5.00 -31.45
CA ARG A 73 0.35 4.57 -31.48
C ARG A 73 1.29 5.69 -31.88
N GLU A 74 0.94 6.44 -32.93
CA GLU A 74 1.73 7.60 -33.36
C GLU A 74 1.76 8.68 -32.27
N LYS A 75 0.62 8.96 -31.63
CA LYS A 75 0.56 9.88 -30.48
C LYS A 75 1.47 9.42 -29.34
N TYR A 76 1.38 8.16 -28.93
CA TYR A 76 2.19 7.60 -27.85
C TYR A 76 3.69 7.64 -28.18
N ALA A 77 4.08 7.29 -29.41
CA ALA A 77 5.48 7.36 -29.86
C ALA A 77 6.02 8.79 -29.89
N ARG A 78 5.19 9.77 -30.28
CA ARG A 78 5.54 11.19 -30.29
C ARG A 78 5.66 11.78 -28.89
N GLU A 79 4.72 11.50 -28.00
CA GLU A 79 4.72 12.06 -26.63
C GLU A 79 5.75 11.38 -25.73
N LYS A 80 5.87 10.05 -25.80
CA LYS A 80 6.72 9.28 -24.89
C LYS A 80 8.18 9.23 -25.33
N TYR A 81 8.41 9.13 -26.64
CA TYR A 81 9.74 8.89 -27.22
C TYR A 81 10.19 9.99 -28.19
N LEU A 82 9.39 11.07 -28.35
CA LEU A 82 9.71 12.19 -29.25
C LEU A 82 10.03 11.72 -30.68
N MET A 83 9.38 10.64 -31.13
CA MET A 83 9.62 10.08 -32.46
C MET A 83 9.13 11.02 -33.57
N LYS A 84 9.93 11.15 -34.63
CA LYS A 84 9.62 11.98 -35.81
C LYS A 84 9.61 11.16 -37.10
N LYS A 85 8.86 11.63 -38.10
CA LYS A 85 8.97 11.12 -39.48
C LYS A 85 10.23 11.71 -40.14
N PRO A 86 10.84 11.02 -41.13
CA PRO A 86 12.02 11.55 -41.81
C PRO A 86 11.81 12.90 -42.52
N THR A 87 10.55 13.22 -42.84
CA THR A 87 10.14 14.47 -43.52
C THR A 87 9.73 15.58 -42.55
N GLU A 88 9.95 15.41 -41.25
CA GLU A 88 9.48 16.34 -40.21
C GLU A 88 10.62 16.64 -39.23
N ASP A 89 10.69 17.90 -38.78
CA ASP A 89 11.62 18.34 -37.75
C ASP A 89 10.88 18.72 -36.47
N ILE A 90 11.32 18.13 -35.35
CA ILE A 90 10.76 18.38 -34.02
C ILE A 90 11.71 19.34 -33.30
N PHE A 91 11.15 20.42 -32.74
CA PHE A 91 11.86 21.37 -31.90
C PHE A 91 11.37 21.21 -30.46
N VAL A 92 12.29 20.94 -29.53
CA VAL A 92 12.02 20.92 -28.08
C VAL A 92 12.49 22.25 -27.51
N ILE A 93 11.58 23.03 -26.95
CA ILE A 93 11.92 24.31 -26.33
C ILE A 93 12.39 24.03 -24.90
N VAL A 94 13.63 24.43 -24.61
CA VAL A 94 14.27 24.25 -23.30
C VAL A 94 14.63 25.59 -22.68
N ASP A 95 14.68 25.65 -21.35
CA ASP A 95 15.12 26.81 -20.60
C ASP A 95 16.66 26.97 -20.59
N GLU A 96 17.17 28.00 -19.92
CA GLU A 96 18.62 28.24 -19.80
C GLU A 96 19.39 27.11 -19.10
N LYS A 97 18.69 26.22 -18.39
CA LYS A 97 19.24 25.04 -17.71
C LYS A 97 19.06 23.76 -18.52
N ASN A 98 18.62 23.89 -19.78
CA ASN A 98 18.41 22.78 -20.70
C ASN A 98 17.26 21.85 -20.30
N GLU A 99 16.29 22.36 -19.52
CA GLU A 99 15.09 21.64 -19.11
C GLU A 99 13.90 21.99 -20.03
N PRO A 100 13.05 21.01 -20.42
CA PRO A 100 11.86 21.29 -21.24
C PRO A 100 10.92 22.28 -20.55
N ILE A 101 10.49 23.33 -21.26
CA ILE A 101 9.63 24.37 -20.71
C ILE A 101 8.18 23.87 -20.50
N GLU A 102 7.75 22.86 -21.26
CA GLU A 102 6.46 22.19 -21.12
C GLU A 102 6.62 20.74 -20.64
N LYS A 103 5.74 20.31 -19.73
CA LYS A 103 5.67 18.95 -19.15
C LYS A 103 4.41 18.21 -19.59
#